data_AF-A0A1Y5HJH3-F1
#
_entry.id   AF-A0A1Y5HJH3-F1
#
_cell.length_a   1.000
_cell.length_b   1.000
_cell.length_c   1.000
_cell.angle_alpha   90.00
_cell.angle_beta   90.00
_cell.angle_gamma   90.00
#
_symmetry.space_group_name_H-M   'P 1'
#
loop_
_entity.id
_entity.type
_entity.pdbx_description
1 polymer ?
#
loop_
_entity_poly.entity_id
_entity_poly.type
_entity_poly.pdbx_seq_one_letter_code
_entity_poly.pdbx_strand_id
1 'polypeptide(L)'
;MVTFVGDDVFAVKWRDLKVHFLTAEATFAEIRKPTFPQVYNVKEDPAEQFELWGNEGFSHAWVMTPVTKILTELTTSMVAFPNIQPGQDFVGYE
;
A
#
# COMPACT_ATOMS: atom_id res chain seq x y z
N MET A 1 3.43 -7.02 -1.52
CA MET A 1 4.28 -5.95 -2.06
C MET A 1 3.72 -4.63 -1.59
N VAL A 2 4.54 -3.77 -0.98
CA VAL A 2 4.13 -2.44 -0.53
C VAL A 2 4.65 -1.42 -1.54
N THR A 3 3.80 -0.48 -1.94
CA THR A 3 4.12 0.56 -2.92
C THR A 3 4.22 1.89 -2.22
N PHE A 4 5.37 2.53 -2.32
CA PHE A 4 5.64 3.85 -1.78
C PHE A 4 5.71 4.88 -2.90
N VAL A 5 5.24 6.09 -2.61
CA VAL A 5 5.54 7.29 -3.41
C VAL A 5 6.05 8.35 -2.44
N GLY A 6 7.34 8.69 -2.56
CA GLY A 6 8.04 9.40 -1.49
C GLY A 6 8.03 8.57 -0.21
N ASP A 7 7.62 9.19 0.89
CA ASP A 7 7.56 8.56 2.22
C ASP A 7 6.20 7.90 2.49
N ASP A 8 5.21 8.09 1.62
CA ASP A 8 3.85 7.63 1.83
C ASP A 8 3.59 6.25 1.24
N VAL A 9 2.91 5.39 2.00
CA VAL A 9 2.41 4.11 1.52
C VAL A 9 1.15 4.34 0.68
N PHE A 10 1.27 4.14 -0.63
CA PHE A 10 0.16 4.28 -1.56
C PHE A 10 -0.71 3.03 -1.58
N ALA A 11 -0.10 1.85 -1.64
CA ALA A 11 -0.85 0.62 -1.80
C ALA A 11 -0.13 -0.61 -1.24
N VAL A 12 -0.91 -1.63 -0.91
CA VAL A 12 -0.42 -2.97 -0.58
C VAL A 12 -1.08 -3.99 -1.51
N LYS A 13 -0.24 -4.74 -2.25
CA LYS A 13 -0.65 -5.92 -3.00
C LYS A 13 -0.49 -7.17 -2.14
N TRP A 14 -1.57 -7.94 -2.00
CA TRP A 14 -1.60 -9.25 -1.38
C TRP A 14 -2.28 -10.25 -2.31
N ARG A 15 -1.52 -11.27 -2.76
CA ARG A 15 -1.96 -12.22 -3.80
C ARG A 15 -2.49 -11.47 -5.03
N ASP A 16 -3.74 -11.71 -5.41
CA ASP A 16 -4.40 -11.13 -6.58
C ASP A 16 -5.05 -9.78 -6.27
N LEU A 17 -5.13 -9.39 -4.99
CA LEU A 17 -5.76 -8.14 -4.56
C LEU A 17 -4.73 -7.03 -4.33
N LYS A 18 -5.09 -5.80 -4.68
CA LYS A 18 -4.34 -4.59 -4.37
C LYS A 18 -5.24 -3.57 -3.69
N VAL A 19 -4.79 -3.09 -2.54
CA VAL A 19 -5.49 -2.10 -1.70
C VAL A 19 -4.76 -0.78 -1.79
N HIS A 20 -5.43 0.27 -2.26
CA HIS A 20 -4.92 1.64 -2.32
C HIS A 20 -5.43 2.46 -1.14
N PHE A 21 -4.51 3.15 -0.48
CA PHE A 21 -4.77 4.12 0.59
C PHE A 21 -4.66 5.56 0.09
N LEU A 22 -3.87 5.76 -0.97
CA LEU A 22 -3.65 7.02 -1.66
C LEU A 22 -3.62 6.72 -3.16
N THR A 23 -4.10 7.66 -3.97
CA THR A 23 -4.11 7.53 -5.44
C THR A 23 -3.62 8.80 -6.11
N ALA A 24 -3.07 8.66 -7.31
CA ALA A 24 -2.72 9.76 -8.19
C ALA A 24 -2.90 9.30 -9.65
N GLU A 25 -3.62 10.08 -10.44
CA GLU A 25 -4.01 9.71 -11.81
C GLU A 25 -2.91 9.96 -12.86
N ALA A 26 -1.93 10.81 -12.53
CA ALA A 26 -0.81 11.14 -13.39
C ALA A 26 0.39 11.61 -12.56
N THR A 27 1.56 11.68 -13.18
CA THR A 27 2.83 12.10 -12.54
C THR A 27 2.74 13.49 -11.88
N PHE A 28 1.94 14.39 -12.44
CA PHE A 28 1.75 15.76 -11.92
C PHE A 28 0.37 15.99 -11.31
N ALA A 29 -0.42 14.93 -11.13
CA ALA A 29 -1.73 15.04 -10.50
C ALA A 29 -1.58 15.17 -8.98
N GLU A 30 -2.57 15.78 -8.35
CA GLU A 30 -2.69 15.80 -6.90
C GLU A 30 -2.87 14.39 -6.35
N ILE A 31 -2.21 14.12 -5.23
CA ILE A 31 -2.43 12.89 -4.46
C ILE A 31 -3.77 12.99 -3.76
N ARG A 32 -4.63 12.00 -3.97
CA ARG A 32 -5.94 11.90 -3.33
C ARG A 32 -5.91 10.85 -2.24
N LYS A 33 -6.48 11.20 -1.09
CA LYS A 33 -6.74 10.28 0.02
C LYS A 33 -8.23 9.96 0.08
N PRO A 34 -8.68 8.81 -0.42
CA PRO A 34 -10.08 8.43 -0.29
C PRO A 34 -10.45 8.22 1.19
N THR A 35 -11.72 8.43 1.53
CA THR A 35 -12.24 8.26 2.90
C THR A 35 -12.16 6.81 3.36
N PHE A 36 -12.19 5.88 2.41
CA PHE A 36 -12.01 4.46 2.60
C PHE A 36 -11.00 3.96 1.56
N PRO A 37 -10.16 2.96 1.87
CA PRO A 37 -9.25 2.39 0.87
C PRO A 37 -10.01 1.92 -0.40
N GLN A 38 -9.30 1.68 -1.50
CA GLN A 38 -9.90 1.11 -2.72
C GLN A 38 -9.28 -0.25 -2.99
N VAL A 39 -10.10 -1.25 -3.36
CA VAL A 39 -9.63 -2.62 -3.53
C VAL A 39 -9.90 -3.11 -4.95
N TYR A 40 -8.87 -3.68 -5.57
CA TYR A 40 -8.94 -4.19 -6.94
C TYR A 40 -8.42 -5.62 -7.01
N ASN A 41 -9.02 -6.43 -7.88
CA ASN A 41 -8.47 -7.73 -8.28
C ASN A 41 -7.58 -7.54 -9.51
N VAL A 42 -6.28 -7.33 -9.30
CA VAL A 42 -5.34 -7.00 -10.39
C VAL A 42 -5.03 -8.17 -11.32
N LYS A 43 -5.48 -9.39 -10.99
CA LYS A 43 -5.36 -10.55 -11.87
C LYS A 43 -6.41 -10.52 -12.98
N GLU A 44 -7.64 -10.13 -12.65
CA GLU A 44 -8.77 -10.05 -13.59
C GLU A 44 -8.93 -8.65 -14.17
N ASP A 45 -8.51 -7.62 -13.42
CA ASP A 45 -8.53 -6.22 -13.80
C ASP A 45 -7.15 -5.57 -13.60
N PRO A 46 -6.19 -5.83 -14.51
CA PRO A 46 -4.83 -5.27 -14.41
C PRO A 46 -4.77 -3.75 -14.47
N ALA A 47 -5.80 -3.11 -15.05
CA ALA A 47 -5.89 -1.66 -15.19
C ALA A 47 -6.62 -0.99 -14.01
N GLU A 48 -7.06 -1.74 -13.00
CA GLU A 48 -7.63 -1.22 -11.76
C GLU A 48 -8.86 -0.32 -12.03
N GLN A 49 -9.73 -0.73 -12.96
CA GLN A 49 -10.94 -0.01 -13.38
C GLN A 49 -12.19 -0.41 -12.57
N PHE A 50 -12.19 -1.57 -11.93
CA PHE A 50 -13.32 -2.12 -11.18
C PHE A 50 -13.03 -2.17 -9.68
N GLU A 51 -13.47 -1.13 -8.96
CA GLU A 51 -13.27 -1.03 -7.51
C GLU A 51 -14.26 -1.94 -6.75
N LEU A 52 -13.76 -2.89 -5.97
CA LEU A 52 -14.56 -3.98 -5.43
C LEU A 52 -15.53 -3.53 -4.33
N TRP A 53 -15.17 -2.56 -3.47
CA TRP A 53 -16.06 -2.19 -2.37
C TRP A 53 -17.28 -1.38 -2.81
N GLY A 54 -17.11 -0.49 -3.77
CA GLY A 54 -18.18 0.30 -4.36
C GLY A 54 -19.10 -0.52 -5.26
N ASN A 55 -18.56 -1.54 -5.94
CA ASN A 55 -19.33 -2.37 -6.87
C ASN A 55 -19.92 -3.65 -6.25
N GLU A 56 -19.24 -4.26 -5.26
CA GLU A 56 -19.64 -5.54 -4.66
C GLU A 56 -19.80 -5.49 -3.13
N GLY A 57 -19.76 -4.28 -2.56
CA GLY A 57 -19.83 -4.07 -1.12
C GLY A 57 -18.63 -4.66 -0.37
N PHE A 58 -18.81 -4.92 0.92
CA PHE A 58 -17.74 -5.36 1.82
C PHE A 58 -17.43 -6.87 1.75
N SER A 59 -17.83 -7.56 0.66
CA SER A 59 -17.52 -8.98 0.43
C SER A 59 -16.02 -9.27 0.47
N HIS A 60 -15.20 -8.27 0.11
CA HIS A 60 -13.74 -8.33 0.10
C HIS A 60 -13.07 -7.69 1.34
N ALA A 61 -13.82 -7.27 2.36
CA ALA A 61 -13.25 -6.57 3.52
C ALA A 61 -12.21 -7.39 4.31
N TRP A 62 -12.28 -8.72 4.24
CA TRP A 62 -11.33 -9.63 4.87
C TRP A 62 -9.89 -9.42 4.40
N VAL A 63 -9.66 -8.83 3.22
CA VAL A 63 -8.31 -8.52 2.70
C VAL A 63 -7.55 -7.55 3.62
N MET A 64 -8.27 -6.75 4.42
CA MET A 64 -7.66 -5.82 5.35
C MET A 64 -6.85 -6.52 6.45
N THR A 65 -7.20 -7.76 6.83
CA THR A 65 -6.43 -8.50 7.85
C THR A 65 -4.99 -8.78 7.40
N PRO A 66 -4.73 -9.46 6.27
CA PRO A 66 -3.36 -9.66 5.81
C PRO A 66 -2.66 -8.36 5.40
N VAL A 67 -3.38 -7.36 4.89
CA VAL A 67 -2.81 -6.06 4.54
C VAL A 67 -2.29 -5.33 5.78
N THR A 68 -3.10 -5.25 6.85
CA THR A 68 -2.68 -4.67 8.13
C THR A 68 -1.51 -5.43 8.72
N LYS A 69 -1.49 -6.76 8.64
CA LYS A 69 -0.34 -7.56 9.09
C LYS A 69 0.94 -7.15 8.37
N ILE A 70 0.91 -7.00 7.05
CA ILE A 70 2.07 -6.56 6.25
C ILE A 70 2.55 -5.17 6.69
N LEU A 71 1.62 -4.23 6.89
CA LEU A 71 1.95 -2.86 7.31
C LEU A 71 2.56 -2.82 8.73
N THR A 72 2.02 -3.62 9.64
CA THR A 72 2.56 -3.75 11.00
C THR A 72 3.97 -4.34 10.96
N GLU A 73 4.17 -5.46 10.27
CA GLU A 73 5.49 -6.09 10.14
C GLU A 73 6.51 -5.15 9.50
N LEU A 74 6.11 -4.39 8.47
CA LEU A 74 6.95 -3.38 7.85
C LEU A 74 7.33 -2.26 8.82
N THR A 75 6.35 -1.69 9.51
CA THR A 75 6.58 -0.60 10.47
C THR A 75 7.48 -1.07 11.62
N THR A 76 7.24 -2.27 12.16
CA THR A 76 8.09 -2.87 13.18
C THR A 76 9.50 -3.10 12.67
N SER A 77 9.65 -3.60 11.44
CA SER A 77 10.96 -3.78 10.81
C SER A 77 11.69 -2.46 10.61
N MET A 78 11.00 -1.37 10.23
CA MET A 78 11.62 -0.05 10.06
C MET A 78 12.07 0.57 11.38
N VAL A 79 11.42 0.22 12.49
CA VAL A 79 11.86 0.63 13.83
C VAL A 79 13.11 -0.16 14.26
N ALA A 80 13.13 -1.47 14.02
CA ALA A 80 14.27 -2.32 14.34
C ALA A 80 15.48 -2.06 13.41
N PHE A 81 15.21 -1.77 12.14
CA PHE A 81 16.19 -1.60 11.07
C PHE A 81 15.89 -0.30 10.31
N PRO A 82 16.19 0.86 10.90
CA PRO A 82 15.89 2.14 10.27
C PRO A 82 16.66 2.34 8.97
N ASN A 83 16.05 3.09 8.04
CA ASN A 83 16.71 3.51 6.82
C ASN A 83 17.90 4.41 7.15
N ILE A 84 19.03 4.16 6.50
CA ILE A 84 20.24 4.97 6.63
C ILE A 84 20.02 6.31 5.93
N GLN A 85 20.40 7.40 6.58
CA GLN A 85 20.25 8.73 5.98
C GLN A 85 21.18 8.90 4.77
N PRO A 86 20.79 9.68 3.75
CA PRO A 86 21.69 10.00 2.64
C PRO A 86 23.01 10.59 3.15
N GLY A 87 24.12 9.93 2.81
CA GLY A 87 25.47 10.34 3.23
C GLY A 87 25.92 9.85 4.61
N GLN A 88 25.12 9.03 5.31
CA GLN A 88 25.52 8.41 6.56
C GLN A 88 26.26 7.08 6.31
N ASP A 89 27.37 6.87 6.99
CA ASP A 89 28.08 5.60 6.99
C ASP A 89 27.30 4.54 7.78
N PHE A 90 27.13 3.35 7.18
CA PHE A 90 26.47 2.24 7.84
C PHE A 90 27.44 1.47 8.73
N VAL A 91 27.21 1.52 10.04
CA VAL A 91 28.05 0.84 11.05
C VAL A 91 27.41 -0.44 11.62
N GLY A 92 26.26 -0.85 11.07
CA GLY A 92 25.46 -1.97 11.57
C GLY A 92 24.21 -1.52 12.32
N TYR A 93 23.36 -2.50 12.66
CA TYR A 93 22.23 -2.34 13.58
C TYR A 93 22.60 -2.96 14.94
N GLU A 94 22.06 -2.42 16.04
CA GLU A 94 22.23 -2.98 17.39
C GLU A 94 21.44 -4.29 17.60
#